data_AF-A0A953JM33-F1
#
_entry.id   AF-A0A953JM33-F1
#
_cell.length_a   1.000
_cell.length_b   1.000
_cell.length_c   1.000
_cell.angle_alpha   90.00
_cell.angle_beta   90.00
_cell.angle_gamma   90.00
#
_symmetry.space_group_name_H-M   'P 1'
#
loop_
_entity.id
_entity.type
_entity.pdbx_description
1 polymer ?
#
loop_
_entity_poly.entity_id
_entity_poly.type
_entity_poly.pdbx_seq_one_letter_code
_entity_poly.pdbx_strand_id
1 'polypeptide(L)'
;RFSVDENWRTGFDLNRATSELYLRTFRYQYQRVLTSQVFAEGFWGTDAYARVDARAYQGLRSVDDTRLIPYVLPNIYYEQAPREKILGGFLTVDAGLLGIYRDVGSMTQRIATRVTWQRPEVDRFGGVWTFKVQADALGYYARGQENMPINLPDANGTREVGNIRAAVDWRMPFVRYAGEWGSQTIEPRIQFVTGPRQGPQNRIPNEDSIDFEFTDANLFALNRFTGRDRQEGDTRIDMALRAAWDFRNGGQIEGLVGRSYRFNDTAYNPYPGSGIERRFSDYVARLRVAPVPWFEMIGRIRLDGDRPTERRMVDTVANLSLGKVTLSAGYLYSLPLPYLIPTQARDEVGGGISARIGDYWHVGVSGKYDLTLDRP
;
A
#
# COMPACT_ATOMS: atom_id res chain seq x y z
N ARG A 1 26.92 -2.12 1.06
CA ARG A 1 26.28 -3.09 0.12
C ARG A 1 27.38 -3.69 -0.73
N PHE A 2 27.30 -4.98 -1.02
CA PHE A 2 28.35 -5.76 -1.69
C PHE A 2 27.69 -6.77 -2.64
N SER A 3 28.14 -6.83 -3.89
CA SER A 3 27.75 -7.89 -4.81
C SER A 3 28.62 -9.12 -4.54
N VAL A 4 27.99 -10.26 -4.28
CA VAL A 4 28.69 -11.53 -4.03
C VAL A 4 28.98 -12.23 -5.36
N ASP A 5 27.96 -12.30 -6.22
CA ASP A 5 28.04 -12.80 -7.59
C ASP A 5 27.05 -12.03 -8.50
N GLU A 6 26.79 -12.56 -9.68
CA GLU A 6 25.84 -11.99 -10.66
C GLU A 6 24.38 -11.96 -10.18
N ASN A 7 24.01 -12.83 -9.24
CA ASN A 7 22.65 -12.99 -8.74
C ASN A 7 22.48 -12.41 -7.33
N TRP A 8 23.50 -12.51 -6.47
CA TRP A 8 23.42 -12.22 -5.04
C TRP A 8 24.08 -10.90 -4.66
N ARG A 9 23.33 -10.14 -3.86
CA ARG A 9 23.79 -8.93 -3.16
C ARG A 9 23.59 -9.12 -1.66
N THR A 10 24.56 -8.65 -0.88
CA THR A 10 24.44 -8.57 0.57
C THR A 10 24.75 -7.16 1.08
N GLY A 11 24.34 -6.85 2.29
CA GLY A 11 24.65 -5.60 2.93
C GLY A 11 24.18 -5.57 4.37
N PHE A 12 24.61 -4.52 5.05
CA PHE A 12 24.11 -4.19 6.38
C PHE A 12 24.05 -2.67 6.51
N ASP A 13 23.14 -2.21 7.37
CA ASP A 13 23.05 -0.84 7.85
C ASP A 13 22.96 -0.91 9.38
N LEU A 14 23.78 -0.15 10.09
CA LEU A 14 23.76 -0.08 11.55
C LEU A 14 23.47 1.36 11.97
N ASN A 15 22.24 1.59 12.47
CA ASN A 15 21.79 2.89 12.91
C ASN A 15 21.41 2.80 14.40
N ARG A 16 22.18 3.47 15.25
CA ARG A 16 21.97 3.50 16.71
C ARG A 16 22.25 4.88 17.26
N ALA A 17 21.40 5.33 18.17
CA ALA A 17 21.59 6.57 18.91
C ALA A 17 21.67 6.29 20.43
N THR A 18 22.44 7.10 21.14
CA THR A 18 22.57 7.00 22.61
C THR A 18 21.31 7.44 23.35
N SER A 19 20.47 8.28 22.72
CA SER A 19 19.17 8.71 23.25
C SER A 19 18.19 9.07 22.14
N GLU A 20 16.89 9.10 22.46
CA GLU A 20 15.83 9.54 21.54
C GLU A 20 16.03 10.98 21.03
N LEU A 21 16.65 11.82 21.86
CA LEU A 21 16.91 13.22 21.54
C LEU A 21 18.19 13.42 20.71
N TYR A 22 19.05 12.41 20.58
CA TYR A 22 20.40 12.56 20.01
C TYR A 22 20.39 13.27 18.64
N LEU A 23 19.60 12.77 17.68
CA LEU A 23 19.52 13.38 16.35
C LEU A 23 19.02 14.83 16.40
N ARG A 24 18.07 15.12 17.30
CA ARG A 24 17.53 16.46 17.48
C ARG A 24 18.55 17.41 18.11
N THR A 25 19.26 16.95 19.15
CA THR A 25 20.29 17.72 19.86
C THR A 25 21.43 18.10 18.92
N PHE A 26 21.91 17.15 18.12
CA PHE A 26 23.03 17.37 17.19
C PHE A 26 22.59 17.83 15.79
N ARG A 27 21.30 18.16 15.60
CA ARG A 27 20.73 18.68 14.34
C ARG A 27 21.00 17.78 13.13
N TYR A 28 21.03 16.47 13.34
CA TYR A 28 20.95 15.50 12.25
C TYR A 28 19.52 15.48 11.67
N GLN A 29 19.37 14.92 10.48
CA GLN A 29 18.07 14.72 9.87
C GLN A 29 17.14 13.98 10.84
N TYR A 30 16.01 14.59 11.16
CA TYR A 30 15.05 14.00 12.09
C TYR A 30 14.49 12.70 11.49
N GLN A 31 14.67 11.60 12.22
CA GLN A 31 14.06 10.32 11.95
C GLN A 31 13.22 9.92 13.16
N ARG A 32 12.05 9.33 12.92
CA ARG A 32 11.19 8.81 14.00
C ARG A 32 11.65 7.46 14.53
N VAL A 33 12.29 6.67 13.67
CA VAL A 33 12.79 5.33 13.97
C VAL A 33 14.13 5.14 13.26
N LEU A 34 15.12 4.62 13.96
CA LEU A 34 16.36 4.12 13.37
C LEU A 34 16.19 2.64 13.05
N THR A 35 16.48 2.25 11.82
CA THR A 35 16.44 0.85 11.38
C THR A 35 17.86 0.34 11.21
N SER A 36 18.20 -0.75 11.90
CA SER A 36 19.41 -1.53 11.65
C SER A 36 19.02 -2.82 10.96
N GLN A 37 19.77 -3.23 9.95
CA GLN A 37 19.48 -4.44 9.20
C GLN A 37 20.75 -5.12 8.68
N VAL A 38 20.67 -6.43 8.52
CA VAL A 38 21.59 -7.22 7.71
C VAL A 38 20.74 -8.02 6.73
N PHE A 39 21.16 -8.09 5.47
CA PHE A 39 20.39 -8.74 4.44
C PHE A 39 21.26 -9.41 3.38
N ALA A 40 20.70 -10.44 2.75
CA ALA A 40 21.12 -11.02 1.50
C ALA A 40 19.91 -11.10 0.57
N GLU A 41 20.07 -10.75 -0.69
CA GLU A 41 19.02 -10.82 -1.70
C GLU A 41 19.57 -11.33 -3.03
N GLY A 42 18.79 -12.18 -3.68
CA GLY A 42 19.11 -12.86 -4.93
C GLY A 42 18.12 -12.49 -6.01
N PHE A 43 18.62 -12.28 -7.23
CA PHE A 43 17.83 -11.96 -8.41
C PHE A 43 18.16 -12.93 -9.53
N TRP A 44 17.16 -13.59 -10.11
CA TRP A 44 17.33 -14.44 -11.29
C TRP A 44 16.48 -13.88 -12.44
N GLY A 45 17.04 -12.87 -13.11
CA GLY A 45 16.35 -12.13 -14.16
C GLY A 45 15.10 -11.41 -13.63
N THR A 46 13.96 -11.61 -14.30
CA THR A 46 12.66 -11.10 -13.84
C THR A 46 11.79 -12.19 -13.21
N ASP A 47 12.32 -13.39 -13.09
CA ASP A 47 11.52 -14.60 -12.91
C ASP A 47 11.55 -15.07 -11.46
N ALA A 48 12.59 -14.70 -10.71
CA ALA A 48 12.66 -15.02 -9.29
C ALA A 48 13.41 -13.96 -8.47
N TYR A 49 12.95 -13.79 -7.23
CA TYR A 49 13.56 -12.95 -6.22
C TYR A 49 13.62 -13.69 -4.89
N ALA A 50 14.76 -13.62 -4.19
CA ALA A 50 14.90 -14.11 -2.83
C ALA A 50 15.43 -13.00 -1.93
N ARG A 51 15.00 -12.96 -0.68
CA ARG A 51 15.54 -12.10 0.36
C ARG A 51 15.57 -12.83 1.69
N VAL A 52 16.69 -12.72 2.38
CA VAL A 52 16.86 -13.11 3.77
C VAL A 52 17.37 -11.89 4.52
N ASP A 53 16.67 -11.47 5.56
CA ASP A 53 17.10 -10.35 6.38
C ASP A 53 16.77 -10.53 7.86
N ALA A 54 17.50 -9.77 8.66
CA ALA A 54 17.18 -9.52 10.05
C ALA A 54 17.16 -8.01 10.28
N ARG A 55 16.15 -7.52 11.00
CA ARG A 55 15.94 -6.09 11.25
C ARG A 55 15.73 -5.84 12.75
N ALA A 56 16.31 -4.74 13.22
CA ALA A 56 16.11 -4.22 14.55
C ALA A 56 15.78 -2.72 14.44
N TYR A 57 14.89 -2.24 15.30
CA TYR A 57 14.41 -0.87 15.25
C TYR A 57 14.65 -0.17 16.58
N GLN A 58 14.94 1.13 16.53
CA GLN A 58 14.99 2.00 17.71
C GLN A 58 14.04 3.18 17.49
N GLY A 59 12.96 3.25 18.26
CA GLY A 59 12.07 4.41 18.29
C GLY A 59 12.80 5.64 18.85
N LEU A 60 12.51 6.81 18.28
CA LEU A 60 13.07 8.10 18.70
C LEU A 60 11.96 9.09 19.13
N ARG A 61 10.70 8.64 19.20
CA ARG A 61 9.61 9.45 19.74
C ARG A 61 9.47 9.17 21.22
N SER A 62 9.14 10.21 22.00
CA SER A 62 8.92 10.11 23.45
C SER A 62 7.73 9.21 23.85
N VAL A 63 6.89 8.83 22.88
CA VAL A 63 5.75 7.92 23.08
C VAL A 63 6.09 6.47 22.71
N ASP A 64 7.27 6.22 22.13
CA ASP A 64 7.69 4.89 21.72
C ASP A 64 8.29 4.14 22.91
N ASP A 65 7.78 2.93 23.21
CA ASP A 65 8.45 2.00 24.13
C ASP A 65 9.30 1.03 23.32
N THR A 66 10.63 1.21 23.38
CA THR A 66 11.58 0.36 22.64
C THR A 66 11.47 -1.13 22.97
N ARG A 67 10.93 -1.52 24.14
CA ARG A 67 10.74 -2.92 24.53
C ARG A 67 9.58 -3.60 23.78
N LEU A 68 8.63 -2.80 23.29
CA LEU A 68 7.47 -3.25 22.49
C LEU A 68 7.74 -3.22 20.98
N ILE A 69 8.86 -2.63 20.57
CA ILE A 69 9.29 -2.58 19.18
C ILE A 69 9.92 -3.93 18.79
N PRO A 70 9.54 -4.53 17.65
CA PRO A 70 9.98 -5.87 17.30
C PRO A 70 11.43 -5.93 16.79
N TYR A 71 12.11 -7.03 17.11
CA TYR A 71 13.18 -7.60 16.32
C TYR A 71 12.58 -8.57 15.30
N VAL A 72 12.96 -8.40 14.04
CA VAL A 72 12.51 -9.25 12.94
C VAL A 72 13.66 -10.17 12.56
N LEU A 73 13.57 -11.46 12.89
CA LEU A 73 14.62 -12.46 12.65
C LEU A 73 14.04 -13.88 12.82
N PRO A 74 14.16 -14.79 11.85
CA PRO A 74 14.51 -14.51 10.46
C PRO A 74 13.32 -13.88 9.71
N ASN A 75 13.61 -13.06 8.71
CA ASN A 75 12.67 -12.75 7.65
C ASN A 75 13.21 -13.33 6.35
N ILE A 76 12.53 -14.32 5.81
CA ILE A 76 12.86 -14.98 4.54
C ILE A 76 11.68 -14.78 3.62
N TYR A 77 11.96 -14.37 2.39
CA TYR A 77 10.97 -14.21 1.34
C TYR A 77 11.54 -14.73 0.03
N TYR A 78 10.72 -15.46 -0.71
CA TYR A 78 11.04 -15.95 -2.03
C TYR A 78 9.82 -15.82 -2.91
N GLU A 79 10.01 -15.32 -4.12
CA GLU A 79 8.99 -15.20 -5.16
C GLU A 79 9.52 -15.79 -6.46
N GLN A 80 8.64 -16.52 -7.15
CA GLN A 80 8.85 -17.06 -8.48
C GLN A 80 7.66 -16.64 -9.36
N ALA A 81 7.95 -15.93 -10.46
CA ALA A 81 6.99 -15.48 -11.46
C ALA A 81 7.48 -15.89 -12.86
N PRO A 82 7.27 -17.16 -13.28
CA PRO A 82 7.71 -17.63 -14.58
C PRO A 82 7.10 -16.80 -15.72
N ARG A 83 7.91 -16.51 -16.75
CA ARG A 83 7.43 -15.83 -17.98
C ARG A 83 6.52 -16.70 -18.83
N GLU A 84 6.71 -18.02 -18.75
CA GLU A 84 5.92 -18.98 -19.48
C GLU A 84 4.47 -19.00 -18.99
N LYS A 85 3.54 -19.14 -19.93
CA LYS A 85 2.12 -19.22 -19.59
C LYS A 85 1.78 -20.63 -19.11
N ILE A 86 1.27 -20.73 -17.89
CA ILE A 86 0.76 -21.98 -17.32
C ILE A 86 -0.76 -21.96 -17.44
N LEU A 87 -1.32 -22.97 -18.13
CA LEU A 87 -2.75 -23.03 -18.46
C LEU A 87 -3.25 -21.75 -19.19
N GLY A 88 -2.38 -21.13 -20.00
CA GLY A 88 -2.68 -19.91 -20.75
C GLY A 88 -2.61 -18.61 -19.93
N GLY A 89 -2.33 -18.67 -18.63
CA GLY A 89 -2.17 -17.51 -17.74
C GLY A 89 -0.77 -17.38 -17.14
N PHE A 90 -0.53 -16.28 -16.43
CA PHE A 90 0.70 -16.02 -15.69
C PHE A 90 0.55 -16.51 -14.26
N LEU A 91 1.51 -17.29 -13.80
CA LEU A 91 1.57 -17.81 -12.43
C LEU A 91 2.61 -17.02 -11.64
N THR A 92 2.29 -16.70 -10.39
CA THR A 92 3.22 -16.18 -9.40
C THR A 92 3.06 -17.00 -8.13
N VAL A 93 4.16 -17.54 -7.61
CA VAL A 93 4.19 -18.27 -6.35
C VAL A 93 5.19 -17.59 -5.44
N ASP A 94 4.78 -17.32 -4.20
CA ASP A 94 5.68 -16.83 -3.18
C ASP A 94 5.64 -17.71 -1.92
N ALA A 95 6.70 -17.65 -1.15
CA ALA A 95 6.83 -18.26 0.16
C ALA A 95 7.59 -17.32 1.09
N GLY A 96 7.23 -17.30 2.36
CA GLY A 96 7.90 -16.49 3.35
C GLY A 96 7.88 -17.09 4.75
N LEU A 97 8.94 -16.79 5.50
CA LEU A 97 9.07 -17.05 6.94
C LEU A 97 9.31 -15.73 7.63
N LEU A 98 8.58 -15.45 8.69
CA LEU A 98 8.69 -14.24 9.48
C LEU A 98 8.74 -14.58 10.96
N GLY A 99 9.84 -14.25 11.63
CA GLY A 99 9.96 -14.30 13.07
C GLY A 99 9.95 -12.89 13.67
N ILE A 100 9.03 -12.63 14.59
CA ILE A 100 8.89 -11.38 15.33
C ILE A 100 9.05 -11.67 16.81
N TYR A 101 10.02 -10.99 17.42
CA TYR A 101 10.38 -11.09 18.82
C TYR A 101 10.38 -9.71 19.45
N ARG A 102 10.01 -9.62 20.72
CA ARG A 102 10.03 -8.38 21.50
C ARG A 102 10.64 -8.67 22.85
N ASP A 103 11.24 -7.67 23.48
CA ASP A 103 11.75 -7.81 24.85
C ASP A 103 10.58 -8.01 25.83
N VAL A 104 9.46 -7.32 25.57
CA VAL A 104 8.21 -7.45 26.31
C VAL A 104 7.04 -7.51 25.32
N GLY A 105 6.07 -8.39 25.59
CA GLY A 105 4.80 -8.43 24.86
C GLY A 105 4.69 -9.60 23.90
N SER A 106 4.01 -9.36 22.77
CA SER A 106 3.65 -10.40 21.82
C SER A 106 4.84 -10.86 20.95
N MET A 107 4.87 -12.17 20.68
CA MET A 107 5.79 -12.79 19.73
C MET A 107 5.00 -13.59 18.70
N THR A 108 5.46 -13.56 17.46
CA THR A 108 4.77 -14.18 16.33
C THR A 108 5.79 -14.78 15.39
N GLN A 109 5.63 -16.06 15.06
CA GLN A 109 6.29 -16.71 13.94
C GLN A 109 5.25 -17.06 12.90
N ARG A 110 5.56 -16.83 11.62
CA ARG A 110 4.66 -17.10 10.50
C ARG A 110 5.40 -17.77 9.36
N ILE A 111 4.85 -18.85 8.84
CA ILE A 111 5.12 -19.34 7.50
C ILE A 111 3.94 -19.00 6.61
N ALA A 112 4.18 -18.52 5.39
CA ALA A 112 3.10 -18.19 4.48
C ALA A 112 3.50 -18.48 3.04
N THR A 113 2.54 -18.87 2.21
CA THR A 113 2.69 -18.98 0.77
C THR A 113 1.46 -18.41 0.08
N ARG A 114 1.67 -17.76 -1.05
CA ARG A 114 0.60 -17.28 -1.93
C ARG A 114 0.86 -17.76 -3.35
N VAL A 115 -0.19 -18.28 -3.96
CA VAL A 115 -0.22 -18.67 -5.36
C VAL A 115 -1.22 -17.78 -6.07
N THR A 116 -0.78 -17.03 -7.07
CA THR A 116 -1.61 -16.17 -7.90
C THR A 116 -1.55 -16.63 -9.34
N TRP A 117 -2.69 -16.77 -9.98
CA TRP A 117 -2.80 -17.08 -11.40
C TRP A 117 -3.71 -16.06 -12.07
N GLN A 118 -3.28 -15.51 -13.20
CA GLN A 118 -4.08 -14.54 -13.97
C GLN A 118 -4.01 -14.79 -15.47
N ARG A 119 -5.16 -14.80 -16.13
CA ARG A 119 -5.28 -15.01 -17.57
C ARG A 119 -6.10 -13.89 -18.22
N PRO A 120 -5.45 -12.93 -18.89
CA PRO A 120 -6.14 -11.93 -19.70
C PRO A 120 -6.52 -12.51 -21.07
N GLU A 121 -7.73 -12.22 -21.52
CA GLU A 121 -8.28 -12.53 -22.83
C GLU A 121 -8.97 -11.30 -23.42
N VAL A 122 -8.89 -11.12 -24.73
CA VAL A 122 -9.55 -10.04 -25.45
C VAL A 122 -10.66 -10.64 -26.30
N ASP A 123 -11.88 -10.14 -26.14
CA ASP A 123 -13.03 -10.56 -26.93
C ASP A 123 -13.09 -9.83 -28.30
N ARG A 124 -14.00 -10.28 -29.16
CA ARG A 124 -14.18 -9.72 -30.52
C ARG A 124 -14.63 -8.25 -30.55
N PHE A 125 -15.13 -7.73 -29.42
CA PHE A 125 -15.60 -6.36 -29.29
C PHE A 125 -14.53 -5.44 -28.67
N GLY A 126 -13.36 -5.96 -28.33
CA GLY A 126 -12.27 -5.22 -27.68
C GLY A 126 -12.37 -5.22 -26.15
N GLY A 127 -13.32 -5.95 -25.57
CA GLY A 127 -13.43 -6.15 -24.13
C GLY A 127 -12.30 -7.03 -23.62
N VAL A 128 -11.70 -6.63 -22.51
CA VAL A 128 -10.62 -7.38 -21.85
C VAL A 128 -11.20 -8.09 -20.63
N TRP A 129 -11.17 -9.42 -20.68
CA TRP A 129 -11.57 -10.31 -19.59
C TRP A 129 -10.33 -10.86 -18.91
N THR A 130 -10.18 -10.67 -17.60
CA THR A 130 -9.08 -11.26 -16.83
C THR A 130 -9.64 -12.20 -15.78
N PHE A 131 -9.35 -13.48 -15.95
CA PHE A 131 -9.65 -14.52 -14.96
C PHE A 131 -8.52 -14.55 -13.94
N LYS A 132 -8.84 -14.50 -12.64
CA LYS A 132 -7.85 -14.47 -11.56
C LYS A 132 -8.18 -15.52 -10.53
N VAL A 133 -7.15 -16.17 -10.01
CA VAL A 133 -7.23 -17.05 -8.84
C VAL A 133 -6.09 -16.68 -7.90
N GLN A 134 -6.38 -16.58 -6.62
CA GLN A 134 -5.36 -16.39 -5.58
C GLN A 134 -5.66 -17.32 -4.42
N ALA A 135 -4.70 -18.16 -4.07
CA ALA A 135 -4.73 -19.02 -2.90
C ALA A 135 -3.64 -18.59 -1.91
N ASP A 136 -3.99 -18.51 -0.64
CA ASP A 136 -3.10 -18.18 0.45
C ASP A 136 -3.17 -19.31 1.50
N ALA A 137 -2.01 -19.78 1.95
CA ALA A 137 -1.89 -20.71 3.07
C ALA A 137 -0.86 -20.18 4.05
N LEU A 138 -1.26 -20.04 5.31
CA LEU A 138 -0.44 -19.46 6.37
C LEU A 138 -0.49 -20.36 7.61
N GLY A 139 0.66 -20.53 8.25
CA GLY A 139 0.81 -21.17 9.55
C GLY A 139 1.44 -20.19 10.53
N TYR A 140 0.87 -20.10 11.73
CA TYR A 140 1.32 -19.22 12.79
C TYR A 140 1.69 -20.00 14.03
N TYR A 141 2.69 -19.49 14.74
CA TYR A 141 2.95 -19.80 16.12
C TYR A 141 3.11 -18.50 16.90
N ALA A 142 2.22 -18.26 17.85
CA ALA A 142 2.17 -16.98 18.57
C ALA A 142 2.06 -17.17 20.08
N ARG A 143 2.70 -16.27 20.84
CA ARG A 143 2.66 -16.23 22.31
C ARG A 143 2.58 -14.80 22.82
N GLY A 144 2.05 -14.62 24.03
CA GLY A 144 1.97 -13.33 24.70
C GLY A 144 1.06 -12.33 23.98
N GLN A 145 0.13 -12.80 23.15
CA GLN A 145 -0.74 -11.95 22.34
C GLN A 145 -1.72 -11.12 23.18
N GLU A 146 -2.00 -11.52 24.41
CA GLU A 146 -2.76 -10.78 25.42
C GLU A 146 -2.11 -9.45 25.84
N ASN A 147 -0.81 -9.28 25.55
CA ASN A 147 -0.06 -8.08 25.89
C ASN A 147 -0.01 -7.08 24.72
N MET A 148 0.38 -5.84 25.04
CA MET A 148 0.73 -4.85 24.02
C MET A 148 1.88 -5.36 23.13
N PRO A 149 1.96 -4.92 21.85
CA PRO A 149 1.05 -3.97 21.18
C PRO A 149 -0.21 -4.63 20.57
N ILE A 150 -0.34 -5.96 20.59
CA ILE A 150 -1.39 -6.66 19.83
C ILE A 150 -2.72 -6.75 20.59
N ASN A 151 -2.70 -7.02 21.91
CA ASN A 151 -3.88 -7.11 22.79
C ASN A 151 -4.99 -8.04 22.26
N LEU A 152 -4.61 -9.25 21.81
CA LEU A 152 -5.48 -10.25 21.22
C LEU A 152 -5.26 -11.64 21.85
N PRO A 153 -5.78 -11.92 23.06
CA PRO A 153 -5.50 -13.15 23.80
C PRO A 153 -5.81 -14.45 23.03
N ASP A 154 -6.85 -14.44 22.21
CA ASP A 154 -7.32 -15.60 21.42
C ASP A 154 -6.35 -16.01 20.28
N ALA A 155 -5.39 -15.14 19.96
CA ALA A 155 -4.41 -15.35 18.90
C ALA A 155 -3.17 -16.16 19.37
N ASN A 156 -3.11 -16.56 20.64
CA ASN A 156 -2.05 -17.44 21.14
C ASN A 156 -2.15 -18.87 20.59
N GLY A 157 -1.00 -19.54 20.52
CA GLY A 157 -0.85 -20.94 20.09
C GLY A 157 -0.55 -21.09 18.60
N THR A 158 -0.83 -22.28 18.08
CA THR A 158 -0.67 -22.60 16.66
C THR A 158 -1.96 -22.34 15.91
N ARG A 159 -1.88 -21.69 14.75
CA ARG A 159 -3.03 -21.38 13.89
C ARG A 159 -2.70 -21.62 12.43
N GLU A 160 -3.70 -22.07 11.68
CA GLU A 160 -3.62 -22.26 10.24
C GLU A 160 -4.72 -21.43 9.58
N VAL A 161 -4.35 -20.75 8.50
CA VAL A 161 -5.24 -19.86 7.76
C VAL A 161 -5.13 -20.24 6.30
N GLY A 162 -6.25 -20.67 5.72
CA GLY A 162 -6.36 -20.97 4.30
C GLY A 162 -7.41 -20.07 3.66
N ASN A 163 -7.10 -19.49 2.51
CA ASN A 163 -8.08 -18.74 1.74
C ASN A 163 -7.86 -18.94 0.24
N ILE A 164 -8.95 -19.00 -0.52
CA ILE A 164 -8.91 -19.10 -1.97
C ILE A 164 -9.94 -18.14 -2.56
N ARG A 165 -9.50 -17.27 -3.46
CA ARG A 165 -10.34 -16.29 -4.12
C ARG A 165 -10.25 -16.49 -5.62
N ALA A 166 -11.38 -16.33 -6.29
CA ALA A 166 -11.46 -16.27 -7.73
C ALA A 166 -12.13 -14.96 -8.15
N ALA A 167 -11.72 -14.42 -9.29
CA ALA A 167 -12.36 -13.26 -9.86
C ALA A 167 -12.44 -13.30 -11.38
N VAL A 168 -13.47 -12.62 -11.89
CA VAL A 168 -13.61 -12.27 -13.30
C VAL A 168 -13.62 -10.75 -13.38
N ASP A 169 -12.61 -10.19 -14.04
CA ASP A 169 -12.41 -8.75 -14.20
C ASP A 169 -12.62 -8.37 -15.65
N TRP A 170 -13.66 -7.59 -15.92
CA TRP A 170 -14.02 -7.11 -17.25
C TRP A 170 -13.72 -5.62 -17.38
N ARG A 171 -13.07 -5.24 -18.48
CA ARG A 171 -12.71 -3.87 -18.83
C ARG A 171 -13.07 -3.61 -20.28
N MET A 172 -13.64 -2.44 -20.58
CA MET A 172 -14.02 -2.08 -21.94
C MET A 172 -13.52 -0.68 -22.30
N PRO A 173 -12.36 -0.54 -22.95
CA PRO A 173 -11.83 0.76 -23.32
C PRO A 173 -12.51 1.30 -24.60
N PHE A 174 -13.32 2.34 -24.45
CA PHE A 174 -13.86 3.11 -25.57
C PHE A 174 -12.92 4.25 -25.91
N VAL A 175 -12.23 4.15 -27.05
CA VAL A 175 -11.26 5.16 -27.50
C VAL A 175 -11.85 5.96 -28.65
N ARG A 176 -11.80 7.29 -28.53
CA ARG A 176 -12.15 8.23 -29.60
C ARG A 176 -10.96 9.10 -29.93
N TYR A 177 -10.64 9.20 -31.22
CA TYR A 177 -9.66 10.14 -31.72
C TYR A 177 -10.27 11.56 -31.83
N ALA A 178 -9.58 12.55 -31.28
CA ALA A 178 -9.99 13.95 -31.23
C ALA A 178 -9.09 14.86 -32.08
N GLY A 179 -8.45 14.33 -33.13
CA GLY A 179 -7.62 15.12 -34.05
C GLY A 179 -6.37 15.68 -33.40
N GLU A 180 -6.18 17.00 -33.50
CA GLU A 180 -5.05 17.72 -32.89
C GLU A 180 -5.07 17.69 -31.36
N TRP A 181 -6.24 17.44 -30.77
CA TRP A 181 -6.36 17.34 -29.33
C TRP A 181 -5.99 15.95 -28.78
N GLY A 182 -5.59 14.99 -29.60
CA GLY A 182 -5.13 13.67 -29.16
C GLY A 182 -6.24 12.63 -29.10
N SER A 183 -6.25 11.77 -28.08
CA SER A 183 -7.24 10.68 -27.91
C SER A 183 -7.92 10.74 -26.55
N GLN A 184 -9.19 10.39 -26.53
CA GLN A 184 -10.00 10.28 -25.33
C GLN A 184 -10.40 8.83 -25.11
N THR A 185 -10.27 8.35 -23.89
CA THR A 185 -10.60 6.98 -23.49
C THR A 185 -11.61 7.03 -22.34
N ILE A 186 -12.69 6.26 -22.46
CA ILE A 186 -13.59 5.96 -21.35
C ILE A 186 -13.59 4.45 -21.15
N GLU A 187 -13.25 3.99 -19.95
CA GLU A 187 -13.09 2.58 -19.62
C GLU A 187 -13.89 2.24 -18.35
N PRO A 188 -15.13 1.73 -18.49
CA PRO A 188 -15.76 0.99 -17.40
C PRO A 188 -14.97 -0.28 -17.09
N ARG A 189 -14.88 -0.57 -15.79
CA ARG A 189 -14.28 -1.79 -15.24
C ARG A 189 -15.16 -2.36 -14.15
N ILE A 190 -15.45 -3.65 -14.24
CA ILE A 190 -16.25 -4.39 -13.27
C ILE A 190 -15.52 -5.68 -12.95
N GLN A 191 -15.31 -5.95 -11.66
CA GLN A 191 -14.69 -7.19 -11.19
C GLN A 191 -15.64 -7.88 -10.22
N PHE A 192 -16.03 -9.11 -10.55
CA PHE A 192 -16.70 -10.00 -9.61
C PHE A 192 -15.64 -10.83 -8.88
N VAL A 193 -15.68 -10.84 -7.55
CA VAL A 193 -14.76 -11.61 -6.69
C VAL A 193 -15.59 -12.52 -5.80
N THR A 194 -15.15 -13.77 -5.63
CA THR A 194 -15.75 -14.72 -4.70
C THR A 194 -14.69 -15.53 -3.98
N GLY A 195 -14.99 -15.93 -2.75
CA GLY A 195 -14.13 -16.75 -1.91
C GLY A 195 -14.85 -17.17 -0.63
N PRO A 196 -14.27 -18.09 0.16
CA PRO A 196 -14.85 -18.51 1.42
C PRO A 196 -14.90 -17.36 2.41
N ARG A 197 -15.95 -17.34 3.23
CA ARG A 197 -16.11 -16.37 4.29
C ARG A 197 -15.04 -16.58 5.37
N GLN A 198 -14.31 -15.52 5.70
CA GLN A 198 -13.22 -15.59 6.70
C GLN A 198 -13.73 -15.38 8.15
N GLY A 199 -14.88 -14.71 8.32
CA GLY A 199 -15.41 -14.39 9.64
C GLY A 199 -14.48 -13.51 10.48
N PRO A 200 -14.68 -13.43 11.80
CA PRO A 200 -13.79 -12.73 12.71
C PRO A 200 -12.38 -13.35 12.73
N GLN A 201 -11.37 -12.52 12.45
CA GLN A 201 -9.95 -12.93 12.42
C GLN A 201 -9.23 -12.62 13.74
N ASN A 202 -9.97 -12.62 14.86
CA ASN A 202 -9.45 -12.34 16.21
C ASN A 202 -8.54 -13.45 16.76
N ARG A 203 -8.42 -14.57 16.06
CA ARG A 203 -7.48 -15.66 16.39
C ARG A 203 -6.18 -15.59 15.60
N ILE A 204 -6.02 -14.59 14.73
CA ILE A 204 -4.84 -14.41 13.89
C ILE A 204 -4.08 -13.18 14.41
N PRO A 205 -2.81 -13.31 14.84
CA PRO A 205 -1.96 -12.17 15.18
C PRO A 205 -1.90 -11.16 14.03
N ASN A 206 -1.69 -9.87 14.32
CA ASN A 206 -1.63 -8.82 13.30
C ASN A 206 -0.38 -7.98 13.43
N GLU A 207 0.65 -8.35 12.69
CA GLU A 207 1.95 -7.71 12.73
C GLU A 207 2.18 -6.83 11.50
N ASP A 208 1.63 -7.21 10.34
CA ASP A 208 1.91 -6.53 9.05
C ASP A 208 0.69 -6.07 8.25
N SER A 209 -0.52 -6.20 8.78
CA SER A 209 -1.75 -5.74 8.12
C SER A 209 -2.41 -4.53 8.79
N ILE A 210 -1.75 -3.86 9.73
CA ILE A 210 -2.33 -2.83 10.61
C ILE A 210 -2.69 -1.55 9.85
N ASP A 211 -1.87 -1.13 8.89
CA ASP A 211 -2.04 0.11 8.14
C ASP A 211 -2.86 -0.14 6.87
N PHE A 212 -4.18 -0.10 7.01
CA PHE A 212 -5.11 -0.30 5.90
C PHE A 212 -5.85 1.00 5.55
N GLU A 213 -5.59 1.50 4.33
CA GLU A 213 -6.32 2.60 3.73
C GLU A 213 -6.96 2.13 2.42
N PHE A 214 -8.28 2.29 2.28
CA PHE A 214 -8.99 1.94 1.06
C PHE A 214 -8.85 3.07 0.03
N THR A 215 -8.37 2.74 -1.18
CA THR A 215 -8.08 3.73 -2.23
C THR A 215 -8.34 3.15 -3.63
N ASP A 216 -8.13 3.95 -4.67
CA ASP A 216 -8.17 3.48 -6.05
C ASP A 216 -7.10 2.38 -6.33
N ALA A 217 -6.00 2.37 -5.58
CA ALA A 217 -4.89 1.44 -5.77
C ALA A 217 -5.23 0.01 -5.36
N ASN A 218 -6.08 -0.18 -4.34
CA ASN A 218 -6.47 -1.51 -3.84
C ASN A 218 -7.93 -1.87 -4.13
N LEU A 219 -8.71 -1.01 -4.78
CA LEU A 219 -10.11 -1.28 -5.15
C LEU A 219 -10.29 -2.65 -5.82
N PHE A 220 -9.40 -3.04 -6.73
CA PHE A 220 -9.48 -4.28 -7.52
C PHE A 220 -8.52 -5.40 -7.05
N ALA A 221 -7.94 -5.27 -5.86
CA ALA A 221 -7.06 -6.28 -5.28
C ALA A 221 -7.89 -7.42 -4.66
N LEU A 222 -7.54 -8.68 -4.91
CA LEU A 222 -8.28 -9.83 -4.36
C LEU A 222 -8.24 -9.87 -2.83
N ASN A 223 -7.10 -9.49 -2.23
CA ASN A 223 -7.00 -9.16 -0.82
C ASN A 223 -6.61 -7.68 -0.70
N ARG A 224 -7.44 -6.85 -0.06
CA ARG A 224 -7.20 -5.40 0.05
C ARG A 224 -6.28 -5.02 1.20
N PHE A 225 -6.20 -5.86 2.22
CA PHE A 225 -5.37 -5.60 3.39
C PHE A 225 -3.88 -5.62 3.02
N THR A 226 -3.11 -4.77 3.69
CA THR A 226 -1.64 -4.78 3.63
C THR A 226 -1.10 -6.06 4.25
N GLY A 227 0.12 -6.47 3.89
CA GLY A 227 0.73 -7.67 4.47
C GLY A 227 -0.02 -8.98 4.17
N ARG A 228 -0.07 -9.87 5.16
CA ARG A 228 -0.71 -11.20 5.03
C ARG A 228 -1.63 -11.60 6.17
N ASP A 229 -1.54 -10.92 7.31
CA ASP A 229 -2.25 -11.30 8.54
C ASP A 229 -3.75 -11.10 8.50
N ARG A 230 -4.23 -10.24 7.59
CA ARG A 230 -5.67 -10.07 7.33
C ARG A 230 -6.01 -10.54 5.92
N GLN A 231 -7.01 -11.39 5.84
CA GLN A 231 -7.49 -12.01 4.63
C GLN A 231 -8.91 -11.56 4.33
N GLU A 232 -9.14 -11.01 3.15
CA GLU A 232 -10.49 -10.72 2.69
C GLU A 232 -11.14 -11.97 2.08
N GLY A 233 -12.45 -12.13 2.27
CA GLY A 233 -13.24 -13.22 1.70
C GLY A 233 -14.60 -12.71 1.25
N ASP A 234 -15.59 -13.60 1.26
CA ASP A 234 -16.95 -13.34 0.78
C ASP A 234 -17.02 -13.03 -0.73
N THR A 235 -18.23 -12.73 -1.20
CA THR A 235 -18.51 -12.36 -2.59
C THR A 235 -18.78 -10.87 -2.69
N ARG A 236 -18.19 -10.23 -3.71
CA ARG A 236 -18.34 -8.80 -3.98
C ARG A 236 -18.22 -8.47 -5.47
N ILE A 237 -18.69 -7.28 -5.82
CA ILE A 237 -18.51 -6.64 -7.13
C ILE A 237 -17.79 -5.32 -6.92
N ASP A 238 -16.68 -5.13 -7.63
CA ASP A 238 -15.88 -3.92 -7.63
C ASP A 238 -16.09 -3.19 -8.95
N MET A 239 -16.39 -1.90 -8.91
CA MET A 239 -16.77 -1.13 -10.09
C MET A 239 -15.97 0.17 -10.14
N ALA A 240 -15.47 0.53 -11.31
CA ALA A 240 -14.90 1.85 -11.54
C ALA A 240 -15.16 2.32 -12.96
N LEU A 241 -15.20 3.64 -13.12
CA LEU A 241 -15.13 4.32 -14.41
C LEU A 241 -13.82 5.08 -14.48
N ARG A 242 -12.98 4.73 -15.46
CA ARG A 242 -11.78 5.49 -15.80
C ARG A 242 -12.07 6.36 -17.03
N ALA A 243 -11.63 7.60 -17.01
CA ALA A 243 -11.63 8.48 -18.17
C ALA A 243 -10.22 9.06 -18.35
N ALA A 244 -9.70 9.06 -19.56
CA ALA A 244 -8.40 9.63 -19.87
C ALA A 244 -8.46 10.47 -21.14
N TRP A 245 -7.64 11.50 -21.18
CA TRP A 245 -7.36 12.32 -22.33
C TRP A 245 -5.86 12.38 -22.52
N ASP A 246 -5.37 11.71 -23.56
CA ASP A 246 -3.97 11.67 -23.95
C ASP A 246 -3.75 12.70 -25.07
N PHE A 247 -2.92 13.70 -24.79
CA PHE A 247 -2.61 14.77 -25.73
C PHE A 247 -1.44 14.38 -26.65
N ARG A 248 -1.40 14.96 -27.86
CA ARG A 248 -0.33 14.67 -28.83
C ARG A 248 1.08 15.06 -28.38
N ASN A 249 1.19 16.03 -27.47
CA ASN A 249 2.45 16.46 -26.87
C ASN A 249 2.98 15.48 -25.80
N GLY A 250 2.31 14.34 -25.59
CA GLY A 250 2.64 13.37 -24.54
C GLY A 250 2.05 13.68 -23.17
N GLY A 251 1.31 14.80 -23.03
CA GLY A 251 0.58 15.13 -21.82
C GLY A 251 -0.65 14.23 -21.62
N GLN A 252 -1.17 14.19 -20.40
CA GLN A 252 -2.34 13.39 -20.05
C GLN A 252 -3.20 14.03 -18.96
N ILE A 253 -4.52 13.89 -19.07
CA ILE A 253 -5.47 14.03 -17.94
C ILE A 253 -6.15 12.68 -17.75
N GLU A 254 -6.13 12.15 -16.53
CA GLU A 254 -6.75 10.86 -16.21
C GLU A 254 -7.53 10.96 -14.91
N GLY A 255 -8.80 10.56 -14.94
CA GLY A 255 -9.67 10.39 -13.78
C GLY A 255 -10.08 8.94 -13.59
N LEU A 256 -10.29 8.53 -12.34
CA LEU A 256 -10.95 7.29 -11.97
C LEU A 256 -11.90 7.57 -10.81
N VAL A 257 -13.09 7.00 -10.86
CA VAL A 257 -14.02 6.93 -9.73
C VAL A 257 -14.51 5.49 -9.59
N GLY A 258 -14.54 4.97 -8.38
CA GLY A 258 -14.95 3.59 -8.14
C GLY A 258 -15.46 3.32 -6.73
N ARG A 259 -16.10 2.17 -6.59
CA ARG A 259 -16.72 1.67 -5.36
C ARG A 259 -16.87 0.15 -5.42
N SER A 260 -16.96 -0.48 -4.27
CA SER A 260 -17.21 -1.91 -4.10
C SER A 260 -18.56 -2.16 -3.46
N TYR A 261 -19.23 -3.23 -3.88
CA TYR A 261 -20.45 -3.76 -3.30
C TYR A 261 -20.23 -5.20 -2.85
N ARG A 262 -20.47 -5.49 -1.58
CA ARG A 262 -20.42 -6.81 -0.98
C ARG A 262 -21.84 -7.35 -0.81
N PHE A 263 -22.05 -8.60 -1.19
CA PHE A 263 -23.36 -9.27 -1.08
C PHE A 263 -23.74 -9.63 0.36
N ASN A 264 -22.75 -9.75 1.23
CA ASN A 264 -22.91 -10.11 2.63
C ASN A 264 -22.56 -8.90 3.53
N ASP A 265 -23.42 -8.57 4.50
CA ASP A 265 -23.18 -7.52 5.50
C ASP A 265 -22.50 -8.04 6.77
N THR A 266 -22.38 -9.35 6.93
CA THR A 266 -21.79 -9.98 8.12
C THR A 266 -20.29 -10.24 7.99
N ALA A 267 -19.64 -9.67 6.97
CA ALA A 267 -18.20 -9.75 6.79
C ALA A 267 -17.50 -8.89 7.86
N TYR A 268 -16.72 -9.54 8.72
CA TYR A 268 -15.99 -8.86 9.78
C TYR A 268 -14.91 -7.94 9.19
N ASN A 269 -14.94 -6.67 9.56
CA ASN A 269 -13.88 -5.71 9.25
C ASN A 269 -13.17 -5.30 10.54
N PRO A 270 -11.87 -5.61 10.69
CA PRO A 270 -11.12 -5.28 11.90
C PRO A 270 -10.81 -3.78 12.06
N TYR A 271 -11.02 -2.97 11.01
CA TYR A 271 -10.60 -1.57 10.98
C TYR A 271 -11.78 -0.61 10.90
N PRO A 272 -12.13 0.04 12.03
CA PRO A 272 -13.10 1.13 12.04
C PRO A 272 -12.68 2.26 11.08
N GLY A 273 -13.61 2.79 10.28
CA GLY A 273 -13.36 3.89 9.35
C GLY A 273 -12.54 3.51 8.10
N SER A 274 -12.33 2.21 7.87
CA SER A 274 -11.57 1.68 6.73
C SER A 274 -12.28 1.82 5.38
N GLY A 275 -13.57 2.17 5.39
CA GLY A 275 -14.34 2.41 4.16
C GLY A 275 -14.84 1.13 3.47
N ILE A 276 -14.63 -0.05 4.04
CA ILE A 276 -15.17 -1.33 3.51
C ILE A 276 -16.00 -2.11 4.55
N GLU A 277 -16.49 -1.41 5.57
CA GLU A 277 -17.26 -1.96 6.70
C GLU A 277 -18.71 -2.26 6.33
N ARG A 278 -19.28 -1.47 5.41
CA ARG A 278 -20.66 -1.59 4.94
C ARG A 278 -20.74 -2.45 3.68
N ARG A 279 -21.97 -2.84 3.29
CA ARG A 279 -22.24 -3.53 2.01
C ARG A 279 -21.67 -2.76 0.84
N PHE A 280 -21.97 -1.48 0.76
CA PHE A 280 -21.31 -0.61 -0.20
C PHE A 280 -20.14 0.11 0.48
N SER A 281 -18.95 0.07 -0.13
CA SER A 281 -17.75 0.72 0.38
C SER A 281 -17.88 2.25 0.37
N ASP A 282 -16.85 2.97 0.80
CA ASP A 282 -16.68 4.37 0.45
C ASP A 282 -16.44 4.53 -1.06
N TYR A 283 -16.67 5.74 -1.59
CA TYR A 283 -16.25 6.07 -2.95
C TYR A 283 -14.77 6.43 -2.94
N VAL A 284 -14.01 5.91 -3.89
CA VAL A 284 -12.62 6.28 -4.11
C VAL A 284 -12.51 6.96 -5.47
N ALA A 285 -11.74 8.03 -5.55
CA ALA A 285 -11.45 8.69 -6.81
C ALA A 285 -10.01 9.18 -6.88
N ARG A 286 -9.47 9.20 -8.09
CA ARG A 286 -8.15 9.74 -8.43
C ARG A 286 -8.28 10.64 -9.65
N LEU A 287 -7.55 11.75 -9.64
CA LEU A 287 -7.38 12.65 -10.77
C LEU A 287 -5.89 12.96 -10.95
N ARG A 288 -5.35 12.67 -12.13
CA ARG A 288 -4.03 13.09 -12.58
C ARG A 288 -4.19 14.12 -13.69
N VAL A 289 -3.52 15.26 -13.56
CA VAL A 289 -3.53 16.34 -14.54
C VAL A 289 -2.07 16.66 -14.87
N ALA A 290 -1.62 16.20 -16.02
CA ALA A 290 -0.28 16.46 -16.55
C ALA A 290 -0.34 16.79 -18.06
N PRO A 291 -1.07 17.84 -18.48
CA PRO A 291 -1.29 18.18 -19.89
C PRO A 291 -0.02 18.64 -20.62
N VAL A 292 1.05 18.96 -19.87
CA VAL A 292 2.32 19.50 -20.36
C VAL A 292 3.47 18.98 -19.50
N PRO A 293 4.72 18.88 -20.03
CA PRO A 293 5.85 18.32 -19.28
C PRO A 293 6.23 19.11 -18.02
N TRP A 294 5.85 20.39 -17.93
CA TRP A 294 6.22 21.28 -16.84
C TRP A 294 5.17 21.37 -15.73
N PHE A 295 4.03 20.69 -15.83
CA PHE A 295 3.01 20.69 -14.79
C PHE A 295 2.46 19.28 -14.57
N GLU A 296 2.43 18.85 -13.31
CA GLU A 296 1.80 17.60 -12.91
C GLU A 296 1.08 17.81 -11.59
N MET A 297 -0.17 17.36 -11.52
CA MET A 297 -0.94 17.25 -10.29
C MET A 297 -1.52 15.85 -10.19
N ILE A 298 -1.50 15.28 -8.99
CA ILE A 298 -2.25 14.08 -8.64
C ILE A 298 -3.08 14.37 -7.39
N GLY A 299 -4.37 14.10 -7.46
CA GLY A 299 -5.30 14.17 -6.35
C GLY A 299 -5.99 12.83 -6.15
N ARG A 300 -6.11 12.39 -4.91
CA ARG A 300 -6.88 11.22 -4.47
C ARG A 300 -7.87 11.65 -3.41
N ILE A 301 -9.06 11.10 -3.45
CA ILE A 301 -10.11 11.36 -2.47
C ILE A 301 -10.87 10.09 -2.14
N ARG A 302 -11.21 9.93 -0.86
CA ARG A 302 -12.17 8.95 -0.37
C ARG A 302 -13.36 9.67 0.27
N LEU A 303 -14.57 9.34 -0.16
CA LEU A 303 -15.82 9.94 0.31
C LEU A 303 -16.69 8.87 0.96
N ASP A 304 -17.45 9.24 2.00
CA ASP A 304 -18.34 8.31 2.67
C ASP A 304 -19.35 7.68 1.69
N GLY A 305 -19.57 6.38 1.87
CA GLY A 305 -20.45 5.60 1.02
C GLY A 305 -21.93 6.02 1.02
N ASP A 306 -22.47 6.48 2.15
CA ASP A 306 -23.88 6.88 2.27
C ASP A 306 -24.05 8.40 2.20
N ARG A 307 -23.00 9.14 2.55
CA ARG A 307 -22.95 10.62 2.50
C ARG A 307 -21.77 11.08 1.66
N PRO A 308 -21.85 11.09 0.33
CA PRO A 308 -20.72 11.42 -0.56
C PRO A 308 -20.15 12.83 -0.38
N THR A 309 -20.82 13.70 0.37
CA THR A 309 -20.31 15.03 0.77
C THR A 309 -19.32 14.97 1.92
N GLU A 310 -19.30 13.89 2.71
CA GLU A 310 -18.36 13.69 3.81
C GLU A 310 -17.06 13.09 3.29
N ARG A 311 -15.98 13.89 3.31
CA ARG A 311 -14.63 13.44 2.98
C ARG A 311 -14.05 12.59 4.10
N ARG A 312 -13.43 11.47 3.74
CA ARG A 312 -12.72 10.55 4.65
C ARG A 312 -11.20 10.69 4.50
N MET A 313 -10.74 10.95 3.29
CA MET A 313 -9.32 11.15 2.96
C MET A 313 -9.19 12.05 1.73
N VAL A 314 -8.20 12.93 1.72
CA VAL A 314 -7.78 13.73 0.56
C VAL A 314 -6.25 13.75 0.53
N ASP A 315 -5.64 13.42 -0.60
CA ASP A 315 -4.20 13.52 -0.83
C ASP A 315 -3.98 14.17 -2.19
N THR A 316 -3.45 15.39 -2.19
CA THR A 316 -3.17 16.14 -3.42
C THR A 316 -1.74 16.61 -3.41
N VAL A 317 -1.02 16.39 -4.52
CA VAL A 317 0.31 16.93 -4.76
C VAL A 317 0.35 17.55 -6.15
N ALA A 318 0.97 18.72 -6.26
CA ALA A 318 1.16 19.43 -7.52
C ALA A 318 2.62 19.90 -7.65
N ASN A 319 3.17 19.79 -8.85
CA ASN A 319 4.50 20.25 -9.22
C ASN A 319 4.43 21.11 -10.48
N LEU A 320 5.12 22.25 -10.48
CA LEU A 320 5.19 23.19 -11.59
C LEU A 320 6.66 23.58 -11.85
N SER A 321 7.21 23.24 -13.01
CA SER A 321 8.60 23.48 -13.40
C SER A 321 8.71 24.56 -14.48
N LEU A 322 8.96 25.80 -14.07
CA LEU A 322 9.15 26.96 -14.92
C LEU A 322 10.64 27.15 -15.26
N GLY A 323 11.19 26.22 -16.05
CA GLY A 323 12.58 26.25 -16.50
C GLY A 323 13.58 26.02 -15.35
N LYS A 324 14.14 27.10 -14.80
CA LYS A 324 15.10 27.03 -13.68
C LYS A 324 14.42 27.02 -12.29
N VAL A 325 13.11 27.18 -12.22
CA VAL A 325 12.34 27.24 -10.97
C VAL A 325 11.33 26.10 -10.93
N THR A 326 11.27 25.37 -9.84
CA THR A 326 10.25 24.36 -9.56
C THR A 326 9.49 24.73 -8.30
N LEU A 327 8.16 24.78 -8.41
CA LEU A 327 7.23 24.95 -7.31
C LEU A 327 6.56 23.61 -7.02
N SER A 328 6.40 23.29 -5.74
CA SER A 328 5.67 22.10 -5.28
C SER A 328 4.63 22.52 -4.25
N ALA A 329 3.44 21.94 -4.29
CA ALA A 329 2.40 22.12 -3.30
C ALA A 329 1.78 20.77 -2.94
N GLY A 330 1.31 20.62 -1.71
CA GLY A 330 0.67 19.41 -1.23
C GLY A 330 -0.41 19.69 -0.20
N TYR A 331 -1.44 18.85 -0.17
CA TYR A 331 -2.50 18.86 0.82
C TYR A 331 -2.85 17.43 1.22
N LEU A 332 -2.86 17.15 2.53
CA LEU A 332 -3.21 15.86 3.09
C LEU A 332 -4.29 16.04 4.16
N TYR A 333 -5.43 15.39 3.95
CA TYR A 333 -6.47 15.22 4.94
C TYR A 333 -6.69 13.72 5.19
N SER A 334 -6.70 13.30 6.45
CA SER A 334 -7.13 11.95 6.83
C SER A 334 -7.79 11.96 8.21
N LEU A 335 -8.81 11.13 8.38
CA LEU A 335 -9.41 10.92 9.69
C LEU A 335 -8.41 10.28 10.68
N PRO A 336 -8.65 10.41 12.00
CA PRO A 336 -7.86 9.69 12.99
C PRO A 336 -8.00 8.18 12.78
N LEU A 337 -6.87 7.51 12.56
CA LEU A 337 -6.83 6.06 12.43
C LEU A 337 -6.63 5.44 13.82
N PRO A 338 -7.62 4.70 14.37
CA PRO A 338 -7.60 4.23 15.76
C PRO A 338 -6.50 3.22 16.06
N TYR A 339 -5.89 2.65 15.01
CA TYR A 339 -4.78 1.72 15.10
C TYR A 339 -3.39 2.39 15.01
N LEU A 340 -3.33 3.72 14.80
CA LEU A 340 -2.09 4.49 14.85
C LEU A 340 -1.92 5.16 16.23
N ILE A 341 -0.68 5.21 16.70
CA ILE A 341 -0.29 5.88 17.95
C ILE A 341 0.68 7.04 17.63
N PRO A 342 0.32 8.30 17.96
CA PRO A 342 -0.97 8.73 18.50
C PRO A 342 -2.08 8.73 17.44
N THR A 343 -3.31 8.49 17.87
CA THR A 343 -4.51 8.59 17.03
C THR A 343 -4.83 10.07 16.79
N GLN A 344 -4.50 10.56 15.60
CA GLN A 344 -4.66 11.98 15.25
C GLN A 344 -5.19 12.10 13.83
N ALA A 345 -6.10 13.06 13.63
CA ALA A 345 -6.42 13.51 12.29
C ALA A 345 -5.19 14.16 11.65
N ARG A 346 -5.10 14.08 10.33
CA ARG A 346 -4.13 14.85 9.55
C ARG A 346 -4.91 15.87 8.74
N ASP A 347 -4.50 17.11 8.82
CA ASP A 347 -4.95 18.18 7.96
C ASP A 347 -3.74 19.09 7.73
N GLU A 348 -2.94 18.76 6.72
CA GLU A 348 -1.62 19.33 6.52
C GLU A 348 -1.53 19.93 5.11
N VAL A 349 -1.03 21.15 5.00
CA VAL A 349 -0.66 21.79 3.74
C VAL A 349 0.85 21.97 3.68
N GLY A 350 1.44 21.72 2.52
CA GLY A 350 2.87 21.86 2.29
C GLY A 350 3.15 22.62 1.01
N GLY A 351 4.28 23.32 0.99
CA GLY A 351 4.72 24.09 -0.16
C GLY A 351 6.23 24.15 -0.24
N GLY A 352 6.74 24.27 -1.47
CA GLY A 352 8.17 24.39 -1.70
C GLY A 352 8.48 25.12 -2.99
N ILE A 353 9.61 25.80 -3.00
CA ILE A 353 10.22 26.44 -4.16
C ILE A 353 11.67 25.99 -4.23
N SER A 354 12.12 25.59 -5.40
CA SER A 354 13.52 25.38 -5.70
C SER A 354 13.89 26.13 -6.97
N ALA A 355 15.05 26.77 -7.00
CA ALA A 355 15.48 27.62 -8.10
C ALA A 355 16.98 27.46 -8.35
N ARG A 356 17.37 27.30 -9.62
CA ARG A 356 18.76 27.43 -10.06
C ARG A 356 19.02 28.88 -10.50
N ILE A 357 19.97 29.54 -9.84
CA ILE A 357 20.36 30.93 -10.12
C ILE A 357 21.71 30.91 -10.82
N GLY A 358 21.76 31.37 -12.08
CA GLY A 358 22.94 31.21 -12.94
C GLY A 358 23.25 29.73 -13.21
N ASP A 359 24.54 29.39 -13.21
CA ASP A 359 25.02 28.02 -13.43
C ASP A 359 25.54 27.35 -12.14
N TYR A 360 25.73 28.14 -11.07
CA TYR A 360 26.45 27.71 -9.87
C TYR A 360 25.59 27.65 -8.60
N TRP A 361 24.46 28.36 -8.55
CA TRP A 361 23.66 28.45 -7.34
C TRP A 361 22.35 27.67 -7.45
N HIS A 362 22.01 26.98 -6.36
CA HIS A 362 20.71 26.36 -6.17
C HIS A 362 20.15 26.81 -4.82
N VAL A 363 18.92 27.29 -4.81
CA VAL A 363 18.21 27.74 -3.61
C VAL A 363 16.93 26.93 -3.49
N GLY A 364 16.66 26.39 -2.30
CA GLY A 364 15.45 25.64 -2.01
C GLY A 364 14.85 26.09 -0.69
N VAL A 365 13.54 26.33 -0.67
CA VAL A 365 12.76 26.65 0.53
C VAL A 365 11.52 25.78 0.52
N SER A 366 11.22 25.12 1.63
CA SER A 366 10.01 24.33 1.80
C SER A 366 9.45 24.49 3.20
N GLY A 367 8.14 24.37 3.33
CA GLY A 367 7.44 24.41 4.61
C GLY A 367 6.23 23.48 4.59
N LYS A 368 5.79 23.11 5.78
CA LYS A 368 4.53 22.43 6.03
C LYS A 368 3.78 23.20 7.10
N TYR A 369 2.47 23.03 7.16
CA TYR A 369 1.60 23.59 8.16
C TYR A 369 0.49 22.61 8.48
N ASP A 370 0.32 22.32 9.77
CA ASP A 370 -0.79 21.52 10.29
C ASP A 370 -1.95 22.47 10.63
N LEU A 371 -3.02 22.38 9.84
CA LEU A 371 -4.23 23.20 9.96
C LEU A 371 -5.07 22.82 11.18
N THR A 372 -4.92 21.59 11.70
CA THR A 372 -5.64 21.15 12.91
C THR A 372 -4.96 21.70 14.17
N LEU A 373 -3.63 21.70 14.19
CA LEU A 373 -2.83 22.14 15.33
C LEU A 373 -2.37 23.60 15.25
N ASP A 374 -2.73 24.29 14.17
CA ASP A 374 -2.38 25.68 13.88
C ASP A 374 -0.88 25.97 14.06
N ARG A 375 -0.03 25.13 13.44
CA ARG A 375 1.43 25.21 13.58
C ARG A 375 2.19 24.67 12.36
N PRO A 376 3.41 25.17 12.08
CA PRO A 376 4.28 24.64 11.04
C PRO A 376 4.79 23.21 11.32
#